data_AF-A0A925XLS0-F1
#
_entry.id   AF-A0A925XLS0-F1
#
_cell.length_a   1.000
_cell.length_b   1.000
_cell.length_c   1.000
_cell.angle_alpha   90.00
_cell.angle_beta   90.00
_cell.angle_gamma   90.00
#
_symmetry.space_group_name_H-M   'P 1'
#
loop_
_entity.id
_entity.type
_entity.pdbx_description
1 polymer ?
#
loop_
_entity_poly.entity_id
_entity_poly.type
_entity_poly.pdbx_seq_one_letter_code
_entity_poly.pdbx_strand_id
1 'polypeptide(L)'
;DGKTKFVFPAAGFQHTLLKKEFTPEGMIFGHNTLYFNLADAGPLQRVFVKEYEERYKDYPHWEADRAYFAMQVYKAGVEAAFKAKNAWPSKEDVINAMEGVKVESLGGPGQMRKDHIAEQTFYQGLTTHKNRYDFATLGQVDRMYSDQLQKGPGTDFWKWIETAQIKL
;
A
#
# COMPACT_ATOMS: atom_id res chain seq x y z
N ASP A 1 -25.00 21.84 3.92
CA ASP A 1 -23.89 22.81 3.77
C ASP A 1 -22.88 22.28 2.74
N GLY A 2 -23.21 22.44 1.45
CA GLY A 2 -22.48 21.84 0.32
C GLY A 2 -21.14 22.50 -0.01
N LYS A 3 -20.15 22.36 0.88
CA LYS A 3 -18.75 22.66 0.53
C LYS A 3 -18.25 21.60 -0.45
N THR A 4 -17.64 22.02 -1.55
CA THR A 4 -17.00 21.12 -2.53
C THR A 4 -16.04 20.18 -1.79
N LYS A 5 -16.31 18.87 -1.87
CA LYS A 5 -15.43 17.83 -1.34
C LYS A 5 -14.52 17.38 -2.47
N PHE A 6 -13.23 17.65 -2.36
CA PHE A 6 -12.26 17.11 -3.31
C PHE A 6 -11.89 15.69 -2.93
N VAL A 7 -11.73 14.86 -3.96
CA VAL A 7 -11.25 13.48 -3.82
C VAL A 7 -10.03 13.34 -4.70
N PHE A 8 -8.89 13.05 -4.06
CA PHE A 8 -7.65 12.75 -4.76
C PHE A 8 -7.22 11.32 -4.41
N PRO A 9 -7.70 10.31 -5.16
CA PRO A 9 -7.57 8.90 -4.78
C PRO A 9 -6.13 8.35 -4.90
N ALA A 10 -5.25 9.07 -5.59
CA ALA A 10 -3.84 8.70 -5.79
C ALA A 10 -2.85 9.79 -5.31
N ALA A 11 -3.28 10.64 -4.39
CA ALA A 11 -2.47 11.76 -3.90
C ALA A 11 -1.14 11.34 -3.27
N GLY A 12 -1.07 10.11 -2.73
CA GLY A 12 0.13 9.53 -2.14
C GLY A 12 1.36 9.59 -3.04
N PHE A 13 1.20 9.59 -4.36
CA PHE A 13 2.32 9.70 -5.31
C PHE A 13 3.08 11.04 -5.18
N GLN A 14 2.37 12.11 -4.85
CA GLN A 14 2.90 13.48 -4.82
C GLN A 14 2.70 14.15 -3.45
N HIS A 15 2.48 13.35 -2.40
CA HIS A 15 2.00 13.87 -1.11
C HIS A 15 2.89 14.97 -0.52
N THR A 16 4.21 14.87 -0.66
CA THR A 16 5.15 15.88 -0.14
C THR A 16 5.16 17.17 -0.96
N LEU A 17 4.70 17.12 -2.22
CA LEU A 17 4.50 18.27 -3.09
C LEU A 17 3.15 18.97 -2.85
N LEU A 18 2.19 18.32 -2.20
CA LEU A 18 0.86 18.87 -1.93
C LEU A 18 0.91 19.78 -0.69
N LYS A 19 1.53 20.96 -0.89
CA LYS A 19 1.79 21.96 0.15
C LYS A 19 0.49 22.49 0.77
N LYS A 20 0.56 22.85 2.05
CA LYS A 20 -0.57 23.40 2.81
C LYS A 20 -1.16 24.66 2.17
N GLU A 21 -0.32 25.46 1.52
CA GLU A 21 -0.68 26.73 0.89
C GLU A 21 -1.78 26.61 -0.18
N PHE A 22 -1.86 25.46 -0.87
CA PHE A 22 -2.83 25.23 -1.95
C PHE A 22 -3.63 23.92 -1.81
N THR A 23 -3.34 23.10 -0.80
CA THR A 23 -4.06 21.85 -0.55
C THR A 23 -5.03 22.04 0.62
N PRO A 24 -6.36 22.10 0.40
CA PRO A 24 -7.31 22.33 1.48
C PRO A 24 -7.39 21.17 2.49
N GLU A 25 -7.82 21.45 3.72
CA GLU A 25 -8.20 20.42 4.70
C GLU A 25 -9.55 19.77 4.32
N GLY A 26 -9.76 18.53 4.76
CA GLY A 26 -11.02 17.81 4.56
C GLY A 26 -11.21 17.20 3.17
N MET A 27 -10.16 17.12 2.35
CA MET A 27 -10.17 16.37 1.09
C MET A 27 -9.93 14.89 1.35
N ILE A 28 -10.57 13.99 0.59
CA ILE A 28 -10.16 12.58 0.58
C ILE A 28 -8.80 12.48 -0.11
N PHE A 29 -7.85 11.85 0.59
CA PHE A 29 -6.45 11.82 0.21
C PHE A 29 -5.95 10.38 0.25
N GLY A 30 -5.93 9.75 -0.92
CA GLY A 30 -5.57 8.34 -1.07
C GLY A 30 -4.05 8.14 -1.13
N HIS A 31 -3.52 7.35 -0.21
CA HIS A 31 -2.09 7.04 -0.10
C HIS A 31 -1.71 5.68 -0.68
N ASN A 32 -2.69 4.89 -1.13
CA ASN A 32 -2.46 3.54 -1.67
C ASN A 32 -1.79 2.66 -0.61
N THR A 33 -0.76 1.88 -0.93
CA THR A 33 -0.22 0.86 0.00
C THR A 33 0.73 1.37 1.08
N LEU A 34 1.07 2.66 1.13
CA LEU A 34 1.94 3.21 2.18
C LEU A 34 1.52 4.61 2.62
N TYR A 35 1.32 4.77 3.93
CA TYR A 35 1.28 6.07 4.58
C TYR A 35 2.44 6.20 5.57
N PHE A 36 3.39 7.10 5.28
CA PHE A 36 4.66 7.21 6.01
C PHE A 36 4.51 7.70 7.47
N ASN A 37 3.45 8.46 7.76
CA ASN A 37 3.22 9.11 9.05
C ASN A 37 2.15 8.38 9.87
N LEU A 38 2.12 7.05 9.79
CA LEU A 38 1.20 6.21 10.52
C LEU A 38 1.61 6.13 12.00
N ALA A 39 0.71 6.50 12.92
CA ALA A 39 1.02 6.57 14.35
C ALA A 39 1.37 5.21 14.95
N ASP A 40 0.70 4.16 14.49
CA ASP A 40 0.86 2.77 14.90
C ASP A 40 1.68 1.93 13.89
N ALA A 41 2.57 2.57 13.13
CA ALA A 41 3.45 1.92 12.16
C ALA A 41 4.19 0.69 12.74
N GLY A 42 4.44 -0.33 11.92
CA GLY A 42 5.31 -1.45 12.30
C GLY A 42 6.78 -1.03 12.45
N PRO A 43 7.64 -1.83 13.15
CA PRO A 43 9.07 -1.54 13.26
C PRO A 43 9.77 -1.39 11.90
N LEU A 44 9.43 -2.25 10.94
CA LEU A 44 9.97 -2.21 9.57
C LEU A 44 9.71 -0.86 8.89
N GLN A 45 8.46 -0.40 8.91
CA GLN A 45 8.09 0.89 8.34
C GLN A 45 8.83 2.05 9.03
N ARG A 46 8.87 2.07 10.37
CA ARG A 46 9.55 3.13 11.13
C ARG A 46 11.03 3.25 10.76
N VAL A 47 11.72 2.13 10.65
CA VAL A 47 13.14 2.12 10.24
C VAL A 47 13.27 2.65 8.82
N PHE A 48 12.48 2.13 7.88
CA PHE A 48 12.55 2.55 6.49
C PHE A 48 12.24 4.04 6.29
N VAL A 49 11.18 4.56 6.91
CA VAL A 49 10.81 5.98 6.82
C VAL A 49 11.93 6.86 7.38
N LYS A 50 12.51 6.48 8.52
CA LYS A 50 13.64 7.20 9.11
C LYS A 50 14.85 7.22 8.17
N GLU A 51 15.25 6.07 7.65
CA GLU A 51 16.40 5.97 6.74
C GLU A 51 16.16 6.75 5.44
N TYR A 52 14.92 6.72 4.94
CA TYR A 52 14.53 7.47 3.75
C TYR A 52 14.61 8.99 3.99
N GLU A 53 14.07 9.48 5.12
CA GLU A 53 14.16 10.89 5.54
C GLU A 53 15.63 11.32 5.71
N GLU A 54 16.45 10.50 6.37
CA GLU A 54 17.87 10.79 6.58
C GLU A 54 18.65 10.89 5.26
N ARG A 55 18.37 9.99 4.30
CA ARG A 55 19.09 9.90 3.03
C ARG A 55 18.62 10.90 1.99
N TYR A 56 17.32 11.02 1.79
CA TYR A 56 16.72 11.76 0.68
C TYR A 56 16.16 13.12 1.10
N LYS A 57 16.06 13.39 2.41
CA LYS A 57 15.44 14.61 2.95
C LYS A 57 13.98 14.78 2.47
N ASP A 58 13.31 13.65 2.24
CA ASP A 58 11.92 13.56 1.78
C ASP A 58 11.25 12.34 2.44
N TYR A 59 9.98 12.08 2.15
CA TYR A 59 9.22 10.97 2.74
C TYR A 59 8.78 9.95 1.68
N PRO A 60 8.84 8.64 1.98
CA PRO A 60 8.51 7.62 1.00
C PRO A 60 7.01 7.56 0.71
N HIS A 61 6.66 7.23 -0.52
CA HIS A 61 5.29 6.93 -0.95
C HIS A 61 5.14 5.45 -1.30
N TRP A 62 3.92 5.06 -1.68
CA TRP A 62 3.51 3.68 -1.94
C TRP A 62 4.34 2.92 -2.98
N GLU A 63 5.08 3.59 -3.87
CA GLU A 63 5.97 2.87 -4.80
C GLU A 63 7.13 2.19 -4.07
N ALA A 64 7.61 2.78 -2.98
CA ALA A 64 8.61 2.15 -2.12
C ALA A 64 8.09 0.84 -1.53
N ASP A 65 6.85 0.86 -1.03
CA ASP A 65 6.20 -0.34 -0.51
C ASP A 65 5.95 -1.39 -1.61
N ARG A 66 5.44 -1.00 -2.78
CA ARG A 66 5.22 -1.95 -3.88
C ARG A 66 6.51 -2.60 -4.37
N ALA A 67 7.59 -1.83 -4.46
CA ALA A 67 8.90 -2.36 -4.81
C ALA A 67 9.41 -3.34 -3.75
N TYR A 68 9.30 -2.98 -2.46
CA TYR A 68 9.70 -3.85 -1.36
C TYR A 68 8.87 -5.14 -1.34
N PHE A 69 7.55 -5.04 -1.43
CA PHE A 69 6.62 -6.17 -1.49
C PHE A 69 6.99 -7.14 -2.62
N ALA A 70 7.18 -6.63 -3.85
CA ALA A 70 7.53 -7.45 -5.00
C ALA A 70 8.83 -8.24 -4.76
N MET A 71 9.84 -7.59 -4.17
CA MET A 71 11.11 -8.24 -3.83
C MET A 71 10.95 -9.28 -2.72
N GLN A 72 10.13 -9.02 -1.70
CA GLN A 72 9.89 -10.00 -0.61
C GLN A 72 9.13 -11.23 -1.10
N VAL A 73 8.10 -11.05 -1.93
CA VAL A 73 7.35 -12.17 -2.50
C VAL A 73 8.25 -12.98 -3.42
N TYR A 74 9.04 -12.33 -4.29
CA TYR A 74 9.98 -13.03 -5.16
C TYR A 74 11.02 -13.82 -4.37
N LYS A 75 11.63 -13.19 -3.36
CA LYS A 75 12.58 -13.86 -2.46
C LYS A 75 11.96 -15.09 -1.80
N ALA A 76 10.78 -14.95 -1.19
CA ALA A 76 10.10 -16.04 -0.51
C ALA A 76 9.75 -17.19 -1.48
N GLY A 77 9.31 -16.87 -2.70
CA GLY A 77 9.05 -17.86 -3.75
C GLY A 77 10.33 -18.60 -4.17
N VAL A 78 11.44 -17.89 -4.37
CA VAL A 78 12.75 -18.50 -4.69
C VAL A 78 13.22 -19.41 -3.56
N GLU A 79 13.16 -18.97 -2.30
CA GLU A 79 13.57 -19.74 -1.13
C GLU A 79 12.71 -21.01 -0.96
N ALA A 80 11.40 -20.89 -1.13
CA ALA A 80 10.48 -22.02 -1.06
C ALA A 80 10.72 -23.04 -2.20
N ALA A 81 10.87 -22.56 -3.43
CA ALA A 81 11.15 -23.39 -4.59
C ALA A 81 12.51 -24.10 -4.48
N PHE A 82 13.55 -23.38 -4.05
CA PHE A 82 14.88 -23.93 -3.81
C PHE A 82 14.83 -25.05 -2.77
N LYS A 83 14.13 -24.82 -1.64
CA LYS A 83 13.97 -25.82 -0.58
C LYS A 83 13.22 -27.06 -1.06
N ALA A 84 12.16 -26.89 -1.85
CA ALA A 84 11.38 -28.01 -2.38
C ALA A 84 12.16 -28.85 -3.41
N LYS A 85 12.96 -28.18 -4.25
CA LYS A 85 13.74 -28.83 -5.31
C LYS A 85 15.09 -29.37 -4.86
N ASN A 86 15.63 -28.82 -3.76
CA ASN A 86 17.01 -29.03 -3.30
C ASN A 86 18.05 -28.70 -4.39
N ALA A 87 17.75 -27.73 -5.24
CA ALA A 87 18.60 -27.22 -6.32
C ALA A 87 18.07 -25.84 -6.75
N TRP A 88 18.84 -25.12 -7.57
CA TRP A 88 18.40 -23.84 -8.09
C TRP A 88 17.05 -23.97 -8.84
N PRO A 89 16.02 -23.18 -8.47
CA PRO A 89 14.70 -23.32 -9.06
C PRO A 89 14.67 -22.77 -10.48
N SER A 90 13.80 -23.36 -11.31
CA SER A 90 13.42 -22.79 -12.60
C SER A 90 12.42 -21.66 -12.38
N LYS A 91 12.15 -20.88 -13.43
CA LYS A 91 11.13 -19.82 -13.39
C LYS A 91 9.75 -20.36 -12.97
N GLU A 92 9.34 -21.50 -13.52
CA GLU A 92 8.04 -22.12 -13.18
C GLU A 92 7.99 -22.60 -11.73
N ASP A 93 9.10 -23.14 -11.21
CA ASP A 93 9.19 -23.52 -9.79
C ASP A 93 8.94 -22.30 -8.90
N VAL A 94 9.51 -21.14 -9.24
CA VAL A 94 9.32 -19.89 -8.49
C VAL A 94 7.89 -19.35 -8.64
N ILE A 95 7.33 -19.32 -9.85
CA ILE A 95 5.95 -18.84 -10.09
C ILE A 95 4.98 -19.62 -9.21
N ASN A 96 5.05 -20.96 -9.24
CA ASN A 96 4.17 -21.81 -8.44
C ASN A 96 4.41 -21.63 -6.94
N ALA A 97 5.67 -21.44 -6.52
CA ALA A 97 6.02 -21.23 -5.11
C ALA A 97 5.62 -19.84 -4.57
N MET A 98 5.38 -18.85 -5.45
CA MET A 98 4.89 -17.53 -5.06
C MET A 98 3.38 -17.53 -4.74
N GLU A 99 2.62 -18.51 -5.21
CA GLU A 99 1.18 -18.57 -4.98
C GLU A 99 0.83 -18.72 -3.50
N GLY A 100 0.10 -17.75 -2.96
CA GLY A 100 -0.30 -17.73 -1.55
C GLY A 100 0.80 -17.24 -0.60
N VAL A 101 1.96 -16.81 -1.10
CA VAL A 101 3.01 -16.21 -0.26
C VAL A 101 2.46 -15.00 0.49
N LYS A 102 2.71 -14.98 1.80
CA LYS A 102 2.40 -13.84 2.68
C LYS A 102 3.69 -13.25 3.21
N VAL A 103 3.77 -11.92 3.21
CA VAL A 103 4.94 -11.16 3.68
C VAL A 103 4.50 -9.96 4.50
N GLU A 104 5.33 -9.55 5.45
CA GLU A 104 5.24 -8.22 6.03
C GLU A 104 5.95 -7.24 5.08
N SER A 105 5.23 -6.23 4.59
CA SER A 105 5.75 -5.18 3.73
C SER A 105 5.92 -3.86 4.49
N LEU A 106 6.44 -2.82 3.85
CA LEU A 106 6.57 -1.49 4.45
C LEU A 106 5.20 -0.90 4.83
N GLY A 107 4.18 -1.20 4.03
CA GLY A 107 2.79 -0.80 4.21
C GLY A 107 1.98 -1.70 5.15
N GLY A 108 2.59 -2.69 5.79
CA GLY A 108 1.89 -3.72 6.56
C GLY A 108 1.78 -5.04 5.80
N PRO A 109 0.82 -5.92 6.16
CA PRO A 109 0.72 -7.25 5.59
C PRO A 109 0.43 -7.21 4.09
N GLY A 110 1.04 -8.14 3.35
CA GLY A 110 0.77 -8.37 1.94
C GLY A 110 0.75 -9.85 1.59
N GLN A 111 0.07 -10.18 0.50
CA GLN A 111 -0.06 -11.53 -0.02
C GLN A 111 -0.03 -11.53 -1.56
N MET A 112 0.63 -12.53 -2.14
CA MET A 112 0.44 -12.89 -3.54
C MET A 112 -0.69 -13.92 -3.62
N ARG A 113 -1.86 -13.53 -4.12
CA ARG A 113 -3.00 -14.44 -4.27
C ARG A 113 -2.69 -15.49 -5.34
N LYS A 114 -3.38 -16.63 -5.30
CA LYS A 114 -3.13 -17.77 -6.21
C LYS A 114 -3.33 -17.44 -7.69
N ASP A 115 -4.15 -16.43 -8.01
CA ASP A 115 -4.33 -15.92 -9.37
C ASP A 115 -3.37 -14.76 -9.71
N HIS A 116 -2.27 -14.65 -8.96
CA HIS A 116 -1.15 -13.72 -9.14
C HIS A 116 -1.55 -12.24 -8.99
N ILE A 117 -2.57 -11.97 -8.18
CA ILE A 117 -2.97 -10.63 -7.79
C ILE A 117 -2.38 -10.30 -6.42
N ALA A 118 -1.73 -9.14 -6.32
CA ALA A 118 -1.22 -8.62 -5.07
C ALA A 118 -2.36 -8.10 -4.18
N GLU A 119 -2.40 -8.61 -2.96
CA GLU A 119 -3.25 -8.12 -1.89
C GLU A 119 -2.37 -7.41 -0.87
N GLN A 120 -2.66 -6.15 -0.60
CA GLN A 120 -1.94 -5.32 0.36
C GLN A 120 -2.93 -4.46 1.15
N THR A 121 -2.45 -3.85 2.23
CA THR A 121 -3.17 -2.84 2.97
C THR A 121 -3.16 -1.50 2.22
N PHE A 122 -4.31 -0.85 2.11
CA PHE A 122 -4.51 0.47 1.53
C PHE A 122 -4.82 1.51 2.61
N TYR A 123 -4.33 2.72 2.40
CA TYR A 123 -4.46 3.86 3.30
C TYR A 123 -5.09 5.05 2.59
N GLN A 124 -6.02 5.71 3.27
CA GLN A 124 -6.57 7.00 2.87
C GLN A 124 -7.02 7.78 4.11
N GLY A 125 -7.53 8.97 3.91
CA GLY A 125 -8.19 9.72 4.97
C GLY A 125 -8.49 11.14 4.54
N LEU A 126 -8.97 11.95 5.48
CA LEU A 126 -9.17 13.38 5.26
C LEU A 126 -7.88 14.16 5.51
N THR A 127 -7.55 15.09 4.61
CA THR A 127 -6.41 15.98 4.79
C THR A 127 -6.55 16.86 6.04
N THR A 128 -5.43 17.08 6.73
CA THR A 128 -5.26 18.06 7.78
C THR A 128 -3.94 18.79 7.66
N HIS A 129 -3.90 20.01 8.19
CA HIS A 129 -2.70 20.82 8.36
C HIS A 129 -2.10 20.72 9.77
N LYS A 130 -2.75 20.00 10.69
CA LYS A 130 -2.33 19.79 12.09
C LYS A 130 -1.18 18.78 12.18
N ASN A 131 -0.03 19.14 11.63
CA ASN A 131 1.17 18.32 11.59
C ASN A 131 2.44 19.21 11.49
N ARG A 132 3.62 18.62 11.66
CA ARG A 132 4.92 19.31 11.61
C ARG A 132 5.45 19.64 10.21
N TYR A 133 4.84 19.10 9.15
CA TYR A 133 5.33 19.18 7.78
C TYR A 133 4.83 20.46 7.08
N ASP A 134 5.40 20.82 5.94
CA ASP A 134 4.92 21.94 5.09
C ASP A 134 3.83 21.50 4.07
N PHE A 135 3.51 20.20 4.03
CA PHE A 135 2.47 19.59 3.21
C PHE A 135 1.31 19.02 4.05
N ALA A 136 0.18 18.76 3.38
CA ALA A 136 -1.00 18.18 4.04
C ALA A 136 -0.77 16.70 4.38
N THR A 137 -1.24 16.27 5.55
CA THR A 137 -1.21 14.86 5.97
C THR A 137 -2.61 14.36 6.24
N LEU A 138 -2.77 13.09 6.59
CA LEU A 138 -4.05 12.54 7.04
C LEU A 138 -4.30 12.88 8.51
N GLY A 139 -5.51 13.32 8.85
CA GLY A 139 -5.94 13.52 10.24
C GLY A 139 -6.36 12.21 10.88
N GLN A 140 -7.40 11.58 10.33
CA GLN A 140 -7.76 10.19 10.59
C GLN A 140 -7.33 9.35 9.40
N VAL A 141 -6.71 8.20 9.68
CA VAL A 141 -6.26 7.25 8.66
C VAL A 141 -7.25 6.09 8.60
N ASP A 142 -7.88 5.91 7.45
CA ASP A 142 -8.70 4.76 7.15
C ASP A 142 -7.83 3.68 6.50
N ARG A 143 -7.93 2.46 7.03
CA ARG A 143 -7.11 1.31 6.61
C ARG A 143 -8.00 0.18 6.14
N MET A 144 -7.78 -0.27 4.91
CA MET A 144 -8.55 -1.36 4.30
C MET A 144 -7.60 -2.39 3.70
N TYR A 145 -7.88 -3.67 3.89
CA TYR A 145 -7.13 -4.71 3.19
C TYR A 145 -7.76 -5.00 1.83
N SER A 146 -6.96 -5.47 0.89
CA SER A 146 -7.36 -5.64 -0.52
C SER A 146 -8.55 -6.58 -0.72
N ASP A 147 -8.77 -7.55 0.17
CA ASP A 147 -9.91 -8.46 0.11
C ASP A 147 -11.28 -7.76 0.17
N GLN A 148 -11.32 -6.55 0.73
CA GLN A 148 -12.51 -5.69 0.77
C GLN A 148 -12.65 -4.80 -0.46
N LEU A 149 -11.56 -4.59 -1.21
CA LEU A 149 -11.45 -3.59 -2.27
C LEU A 149 -11.24 -4.19 -3.67
N GLN A 150 -10.96 -5.49 -3.74
CA GLN A 150 -10.67 -6.19 -4.97
C GLN A 150 -11.70 -7.27 -5.23
N LYS A 151 -12.01 -7.47 -6.51
CA LYS A 151 -12.87 -8.58 -6.94
C LYS A 151 -12.19 -9.93 -6.68
N GLY A 152 -13.01 -10.94 -6.44
CA GLY A 152 -12.53 -12.32 -6.31
C GLY A 152 -11.92 -12.88 -7.60
N PRO A 153 -11.22 -14.03 -7.50
CA PRO A 153 -10.65 -14.72 -8.65
C PRO A 153 -11.76 -15.14 -9.62
N GLY A 154 -11.53 -14.93 -10.93
CA GLY A 154 -12.47 -15.30 -11.98
C GLY A 154 -13.81 -14.53 -11.97
N THR A 155 -14.02 -13.60 -11.05
CA THR A 155 -15.26 -12.81 -10.99
C THR A 155 -15.25 -11.72 -12.05
N ASP A 156 -16.40 -11.50 -12.70
CA ASP A 156 -16.62 -10.34 -13.56
C ASP A 156 -16.63 -9.05 -12.73
N PHE A 157 -15.99 -7.99 -13.23
CA PHE A 157 -15.83 -6.74 -12.48
C PHE A 157 -17.17 -6.04 -12.23
N TRP A 158 -18.05 -5.99 -13.24
CA TRP A 158 -19.32 -5.27 -13.14
C TRP A 158 -20.31 -5.99 -12.23
N LYS A 159 -20.36 -7.31 -12.29
CA LYS A 159 -21.18 -8.11 -11.37
C LYS A 159 -20.67 -8.04 -9.93
N TRP A 160 -19.35 -7.99 -9.75
CA TRP A 160 -18.77 -7.86 -8.40
C TRP A 160 -19.17 -6.54 -7.76
N ILE A 161 -19.06 -5.41 -8.47
CA ILE A 161 -19.33 -4.09 -7.87
C ILE A 161 -20.79 -3.90 -7.46
N GLU A 162 -21.74 -4.59 -8.11
CA GLU A 162 -23.17 -4.59 -7.72
C GLU A 162 -23.41 -5.21 -6.33
N THR A 163 -22.54 -6.12 -5.90
CA THR A 163 -22.67 -6.84 -4.62
C THR A 163 -21.60 -6.46 -3.60
N ALA A 164 -20.58 -5.73 -4.03
CA ALA A 164 -19.47 -5.31 -3.18
C ALA A 164 -19.96 -4.37 -2.08
N GLN A 165 -19.67 -4.72 -0.83
CA GLN A 165 -19.98 -3.88 0.33
C GLN A 165 -18.74 -3.07 0.72
N ILE A 166 -18.33 -2.14 -0.13
CA ILE A 166 -17.21 -1.24 0.15
C ILE A 166 -17.68 -0.20 1.18
N LYS A 167 -17.14 -0.26 2.39
CA LYS A 167 -17.38 0.72 3.45
C LYS A 167 -16.16 1.62 3.56
N LEU A 168 -16.37 2.92 3.31
CA LEU A 168 -15.38 3.98 3.46
C LEU A 168 -15.52 4.67 4.83
#